data_AF-A0A940UJH4-F1
#
_entry.id   AF-A0A940UJH4-F1
#
_cell.length_a   1.000
_cell.length_b   1.000
_cell.length_c   1.000
_cell.angle_alpha   90.00
_cell.angle_beta   90.00
_cell.angle_gamma   90.00
#
_symmetry.space_group_name_H-M   'P 1'
#
loop_
_entity.id
_entity.type
_entity.pdbx_description
1 polymer ?
#
loop_
_entity_poly.entity_id
_entity_poly.type
_entity_poly.pdbx_seq_one_letter_code
_entity_poly.pdbx_strand_id
1 'polypeptide(L)'
;MTRNIPAELESSINRQVLDHVEGLSAHSDVAGALSEALKPLGDVQLFSPDWRQYRYVVASTKGVVFAVALGMNTVGLRLDERMKTRALASGGEPYPECGPEWVSFTLFRDDWPKVDLEFWARKAYVAARELER
;
A
#
# COMPACT_ATOMS: atom_id res chain seq x y z
N MET A 1 19.92 3.30 -13.81
CA MET A 1 18.66 2.71 -14.30
C MET A 1 17.60 3.77 -14.14
N THR A 2 16.85 4.10 -15.19
CA THR A 2 15.79 5.13 -15.13
C THR A 2 14.62 4.55 -14.34
N ARG A 3 14.33 5.12 -13.16
CA ARG A 3 13.12 4.78 -12.41
C ARG A 3 11.92 5.17 -13.28
N ASN A 4 11.15 4.18 -13.72
CA ASN A 4 9.97 4.41 -14.57
C ASN A 4 8.74 4.76 -13.71
N ILE A 5 8.93 5.58 -12.68
CA ILE A 5 7.88 5.99 -11.74
C ILE A 5 7.13 7.19 -12.37
N PRO A 6 5.79 7.21 -12.34
CA PRO A 6 5.03 8.37 -12.81
C PRO A 6 5.45 9.64 -12.07
N ALA A 7 5.64 10.74 -12.80
CA ALA A 7 6.13 12.01 -12.25
C ALA A 7 5.22 12.53 -11.12
N GLU A 8 3.90 12.26 -11.17
CA GLU A 8 2.98 12.65 -10.09
C GLU A 8 3.26 11.95 -8.75
N LEU A 9 3.97 10.81 -8.75
CA LEU A 9 4.33 10.09 -7.54
C LEU A 9 5.69 10.53 -6.99
N GLU A 10 6.51 11.25 -7.77
CA GLU A 10 7.83 11.73 -7.36
C GLU A 10 7.75 12.94 -6.42
N SER A 11 7.23 12.71 -5.23
CA SER A 11 7.04 13.72 -4.19
C SER A 11 7.78 13.35 -2.90
N SER A 12 8.05 14.34 -2.03
CA SER A 12 8.70 14.10 -0.74
C SER A 12 7.88 13.16 0.15
N ILE A 13 6.54 13.27 0.10
CA ILE A 13 5.60 12.45 0.87
C ILE A 13 5.64 10.96 0.48
N ASN A 14 6.00 10.65 -0.76
CA ASN A 14 6.11 9.28 -1.27
C ASN A 14 7.55 8.75 -1.29
N ARG A 15 8.55 9.61 -1.11
CA ARG A 15 9.96 9.26 -1.32
C ARG A 15 10.36 8.00 -0.58
N GLN A 16 10.06 7.93 0.71
CA GLN A 16 10.45 6.80 1.55
C GLN A 16 9.82 5.48 1.09
N VAL A 17 8.51 5.46 0.80
CA VAL A 17 7.85 4.26 0.29
C VAL A 17 8.37 3.87 -1.10
N LEU A 18 8.60 4.83 -2.00
CA LEU A 18 9.12 4.56 -3.34
C LEU A 18 10.55 4.02 -3.33
N ASP A 19 11.40 4.54 -2.43
CA ASP A 19 12.77 4.04 -2.25
C ASP A 19 12.76 2.61 -1.68
N HIS A 20 11.87 2.32 -0.72
CA HIS A 20 11.76 0.99 -0.13
C HIS A 20 11.24 -0.07 -1.11
N VAL A 21 10.22 0.25 -1.90
CA VAL A 21 9.65 -0.72 -2.84
C VAL A 21 10.55 -0.96 -4.06
N GLU A 22 11.55 -0.11 -4.29
CA GLU A 22 12.46 -0.27 -5.43
C GLU A 22 13.19 -1.61 -5.37
N GLY A 23 13.08 -2.38 -6.45
CA GLY A 23 13.71 -3.71 -6.55
C GLY A 23 12.86 -4.84 -5.98
N LEU A 24 11.77 -4.54 -5.26
CA LEU A 24 10.85 -5.55 -4.74
C LEU A 24 9.87 -6.05 -5.82
N SER A 25 9.33 -7.24 -5.56
CA SER A 25 8.29 -7.90 -6.35
C SER A 25 6.98 -7.97 -5.57
N ALA A 26 5.89 -8.30 -6.25
CA ALA A 26 4.58 -8.58 -5.67
C ALA A 26 3.94 -9.76 -6.40
N HIS A 27 3.69 -10.85 -5.68
CA HIS A 27 3.00 -12.00 -6.24
C HIS A 27 1.60 -11.63 -6.72
N SER A 28 1.12 -12.27 -7.79
CA SER A 28 -0.17 -11.95 -8.42
C SER A 28 -1.34 -12.01 -7.44
N ASP A 29 -1.31 -12.93 -6.48
CA ASP A 29 -2.40 -13.07 -5.50
C ASP A 29 -2.46 -11.91 -4.52
N VAL A 30 -1.30 -11.37 -4.10
CA VAL A 30 -1.23 -10.20 -3.22
C VAL A 30 -1.64 -8.95 -3.99
N ALA A 31 -1.09 -8.77 -5.19
CA ALA A 31 -1.44 -7.68 -6.08
C ALA A 31 -2.93 -7.70 -6.43
N GLY A 32 -3.49 -8.89 -6.69
CA GLY A 32 -4.90 -9.13 -6.96
C GLY A 32 -5.77 -8.81 -5.76
N ALA A 33 -5.43 -9.32 -4.57
CA ALA A 33 -6.17 -9.03 -3.34
C ALA A 33 -6.22 -7.52 -3.03
N LEU A 34 -5.10 -6.82 -3.19
CA LEU A 34 -5.06 -5.36 -3.05
C LEU A 34 -5.91 -4.68 -4.13
N SER A 35 -5.78 -5.09 -5.39
CA SER A 35 -6.54 -4.48 -6.50
C SER A 35 -8.05 -4.64 -6.32
N GLU A 36 -8.52 -5.82 -5.91
CA GLU A 36 -9.94 -6.07 -5.60
C GLU A 36 -10.42 -5.17 -4.46
N ALA A 37 -9.64 -5.05 -3.38
CA ALA A 37 -10.00 -4.21 -2.24
C ALA A 37 -10.13 -2.71 -2.59
N LEU A 38 -9.43 -2.28 -3.65
CA LEU A 38 -9.41 -0.90 -4.13
C LEU A 38 -10.52 -0.58 -5.15
N LYS A 39 -11.13 -1.59 -5.79
CA LYS A 39 -12.20 -1.39 -6.80
C LYS A 39 -13.36 -0.48 -6.37
N PRO A 40 -13.83 -0.50 -5.10
CA PRO A 40 -14.92 0.37 -4.68
C PRO A 40 -14.51 1.84 -4.47
N LEU A 41 -13.21 2.14 -4.51
CA LEU A 41 -12.66 3.46 -4.25
C LEU A 41 -12.61 4.26 -5.56
N GLY A 42 -12.66 5.59 -5.45
CA GLY A 42 -12.82 6.47 -6.60
C GLY A 42 -11.57 6.60 -7.47
N ASP A 43 -10.89 7.74 -7.36
CA ASP A 43 -9.73 8.16 -8.16
C ASP A 43 -8.42 7.45 -7.79
N VAL A 44 -8.44 6.12 -7.64
CA VAL A 44 -7.25 5.32 -7.33
C VAL A 44 -6.49 5.01 -8.63
N GLN A 45 -5.19 5.28 -8.62
CA GLN A 45 -4.25 4.82 -9.66
C GLN A 45 -3.41 3.67 -9.11
N LEU A 46 -3.30 2.60 -9.90
CA LEU A 46 -2.39 1.49 -9.63
C LEU A 46 -1.16 1.63 -10.54
N PHE A 47 0.02 1.49 -9.96
CA PHE A 47 1.28 1.50 -10.68
C PHE A 47 2.12 0.28 -10.34
N SER A 48 2.70 -0.34 -11.37
CA SER A 48 3.79 -1.30 -11.26
C SER A 48 4.81 -0.98 -12.37
N PRO A 49 6.13 -0.99 -12.09
CA PRO A 49 7.14 -0.78 -13.11
C PRO A 49 7.12 -1.83 -14.22
N ASP A 50 6.74 -3.07 -13.89
CA ASP A 50 6.57 -4.16 -14.84
C ASP A 50 5.58 -5.21 -14.29
N TRP A 51 4.35 -5.14 -14.79
CA TRP A 51 3.27 -6.07 -14.43
C TRP A 51 3.56 -7.51 -14.85
N ARG A 52 4.31 -7.74 -15.93
CA ARG A 52 4.62 -9.08 -16.45
C ARG A 52 5.71 -9.77 -15.62
N GLN A 53 6.57 -8.99 -14.98
CA GLN A 53 7.62 -9.48 -14.11
C GLN A 53 7.25 -9.45 -12.63
N TYR A 54 5.97 -9.22 -12.30
CA TYR A 54 5.49 -9.19 -10.92
C TYR A 54 6.31 -8.23 -10.04
N ARG A 55 6.67 -7.06 -10.58
CA ARG A 55 7.30 -6.01 -9.77
C ARG A 55 6.28 -5.49 -8.75
N TYR A 56 6.75 -4.81 -7.72
CA TYR A 56 5.90 -4.19 -6.70
C TYR A 56 4.68 -3.47 -7.31
N VAL A 57 3.60 -3.39 -6.55
CA VAL A 57 2.42 -2.60 -6.90
C VAL A 57 2.23 -1.53 -5.85
N VAL A 58 2.05 -0.29 -6.28
CA VAL A 58 1.61 0.81 -5.42
C VAL A 58 0.24 1.31 -5.85
N ALA A 59 -0.55 1.74 -4.89
CA ALA A 59 -1.80 2.45 -5.12
C ALA A 59 -1.67 3.89 -4.61
N SER A 60 -2.15 4.82 -5.42
CA SER A 60 -2.14 6.25 -5.10
C SER A 60 -3.51 6.87 -5.34
N THR A 61 -3.75 8.00 -4.68
CA THR A 61 -4.85 8.93 -4.99
C THR A 61 -4.28 10.34 -4.95
N LYS A 62 -4.61 11.17 -5.95
CA LYS A 62 -4.10 12.54 -6.07
C LYS A 62 -2.57 12.68 -5.89
N GLY A 63 -1.81 11.71 -6.40
CA GLY A 63 -0.35 11.71 -6.28
C GLY A 63 0.20 11.29 -4.91
N VAL A 64 -0.64 10.88 -3.96
CA VAL A 64 -0.20 10.34 -2.66
C VAL A 64 -0.31 8.82 -2.66
N VAL A 65 0.81 8.13 -2.47
CA VAL A 65 0.85 6.67 -2.33
C VAL A 65 0.34 6.28 -0.95
N PHE A 66 -0.65 5.39 -0.91
CA PHE A 66 -1.36 5.00 0.31
C PHE A 66 -1.46 3.50 0.53
N ALA A 67 -1.18 2.69 -0.51
CA ALA A 67 -1.10 1.25 -0.36
C ALA A 67 0.03 0.67 -1.23
N VAL A 68 0.60 -0.44 -0.78
CA VAL A 68 1.58 -1.23 -1.55
C VAL A 68 1.28 -2.72 -1.39
N ALA A 69 1.50 -3.50 -2.45
CA ALA A 69 1.57 -4.96 -2.39
C ALA A 69 3.00 -5.39 -2.70
N LEU A 70 3.55 -6.27 -1.86
CA LEU A 70 4.95 -6.68 -1.86
C LEU A 70 5.10 -8.16 -1.49
N GLY A 71 6.16 -8.79 -2.01
CA GLY A 71 6.53 -10.16 -1.75
C GLY A 71 5.40 -11.16 -2.06
N MET A 72 5.31 -12.19 -1.23
CA MET A 72 4.33 -13.28 -1.40
C MET A 72 3.04 -13.08 -0.61
N ASN A 73 3.02 -12.14 0.35
CA ASN A 73 1.91 -12.01 1.28
C ASN A 73 1.75 -10.61 1.90
N THR A 74 2.53 -9.60 1.52
CA THR A 74 2.53 -8.34 2.28
C THR A 74 1.69 -7.27 1.59
N VAL A 75 0.74 -6.69 2.32
CA VAL A 75 0.09 -5.42 1.94
C VAL A 75 0.44 -4.36 2.97
N GLY A 76 1.06 -3.28 2.52
CA GLY A 76 1.33 -2.09 3.33
C GLY A 76 0.25 -1.03 3.09
N LEU A 77 -0.18 -0.35 4.15
CA LEU A 77 -1.19 0.71 4.10
C LEU A 77 -0.73 1.91 4.92
N ARG A 78 -0.86 3.11 4.35
CA ARG A 78 -0.62 4.38 5.04
C ARG A 78 -1.89 4.81 5.75
N LEU A 79 -1.86 4.94 7.08
CA LEU A 79 -3.04 5.24 7.88
C LEU A 79 -2.82 6.50 8.73
N ASP A 80 -3.92 7.19 9.05
CA ASP A 80 -3.88 8.19 10.13
C ASP A 80 -3.57 7.53 11.48
N GLU A 81 -3.14 8.31 12.47
CA GLU A 81 -2.70 7.81 13.78
C GLU A 81 -3.78 6.95 14.49
N ARG A 82 -5.04 7.36 14.38
CA ARG A 82 -6.17 6.66 15.01
C ARG A 82 -6.42 5.32 14.33
N MET A 83 -6.40 5.28 13.00
CA MET A 83 -6.59 4.03 12.24
C MET A 83 -5.36 3.12 12.33
N LYS A 84 -4.15 3.66 12.34
CA LYS A 84 -2.90 2.91 12.60
C LYS A 84 -2.99 2.16 13.93
N THR A 85 -3.37 2.84 15.01
CA THR A 85 -3.51 2.22 16.34
C THR A 85 -4.48 1.04 16.31
N ARG A 86 -5.60 1.17 15.59
CA ARG A 86 -6.58 0.09 15.43
C ARG A 86 -6.07 -1.05 14.55
N ALA A 87 -5.36 -0.73 13.48
CA ALA A 87 -4.77 -1.71 12.58
C ALA A 87 -3.77 -2.61 13.33
N LEU A 88 -2.90 -2.02 14.15
CA LEU A 88 -1.97 -2.74 15.00
C LEU A 88 -2.69 -3.66 16.00
N ALA A 89 -3.75 -3.17 16.64
CA ALA A 89 -4.56 -3.99 17.55
C ALA A 89 -5.31 -5.15 16.83
N SER A 90 -5.49 -5.05 15.52
CA SER A 90 -6.16 -6.04 14.67
C SER A 90 -5.21 -7.00 13.94
N GLY A 91 -3.93 -7.04 14.33
CA GLY A 91 -2.93 -7.95 13.76
C GLY A 91 -2.11 -7.39 12.61
N GLY A 92 -2.18 -6.07 12.37
CA GLY A 92 -1.20 -5.38 11.55
C GLY A 92 0.12 -5.15 12.31
N GLU A 93 1.20 -4.97 11.57
CA GLU A 93 2.53 -4.72 12.14
C GLU A 93 3.03 -3.32 11.72
N PRO A 94 3.83 -2.64 12.55
CA PRO A 94 4.47 -1.39 12.12
C PRO A 94 5.29 -1.61 10.85
N TYR A 95 5.22 -0.69 9.90
CA TYR A 95 5.97 -0.79 8.65
C TYR A 95 6.88 0.42 8.41
N PRO A 96 7.87 0.64 9.31
CA PRO A 96 8.67 1.86 9.35
C PRO A 96 9.52 2.09 8.10
N GLU A 97 9.77 1.06 7.30
CA GLU A 97 10.51 1.13 6.04
C GLU A 97 9.81 2.04 5.03
N CYS A 98 8.47 2.03 5.01
CA CYS A 98 7.65 2.93 4.18
C CYS A 98 7.37 4.30 4.83
N GLY A 99 7.53 4.39 6.15
CA GLY A 99 7.30 5.60 6.94
C GLY A 99 6.54 5.33 8.25
N PRO A 100 6.55 6.29 9.19
CA PRO A 100 5.96 6.09 10.51
C PRO A 100 4.43 5.88 10.50
N GLU A 101 3.72 6.29 9.46
CA GLU A 101 2.27 6.15 9.32
C GLU A 101 1.85 4.79 8.73
N TRP A 102 2.81 3.97 8.33
CA TRP A 102 2.55 2.74 7.61
C TRP A 102 2.38 1.54 8.54
N VAL A 103 1.44 0.68 8.16
CA VAL A 103 1.18 -0.63 8.77
C VAL A 103 1.18 -1.68 7.67
N SER A 104 1.78 -2.83 7.93
CA SER A 104 1.74 -3.99 7.04
C SER A 104 0.77 -5.04 7.57
N PHE A 105 0.16 -5.77 6.65
CA PHE A 105 -0.63 -6.95 6.93
C PHE A 105 -0.05 -8.13 6.14
N THR A 106 0.20 -9.22 6.86
CA THR A 106 0.52 -10.51 6.27
C THR A 106 -0.77 -11.21 5.84
N LEU A 107 -0.97 -11.34 4.53
CA LEU A 107 -2.06 -12.08 3.93
C LEU A 107 -1.82 -13.59 4.00
N PHE A 108 -2.90 -14.36 3.83
CA PHE A 108 -2.85 -15.83 3.72
C PHE A 108 -2.20 -16.55 4.91
N ARG A 109 -2.22 -15.93 6.08
CA ARG A 109 -1.80 -16.57 7.34
C ARG A 109 -2.97 -17.33 7.95
N ASP A 110 -2.70 -18.52 8.47
CA ASP A 110 -3.71 -19.43 9.04
C ASP A 110 -3.92 -19.23 10.55
N ASP A 111 -3.04 -18.47 11.19
CA ASP A 111 -2.99 -18.25 12.64
C ASP A 111 -3.68 -16.94 13.10
N TRP A 112 -4.34 -16.23 12.18
CA TRP A 112 -5.07 -14.99 12.46
C TRP A 112 -6.34 -14.88 11.61
N PRO A 113 -7.40 -14.18 12.07
CA PRO A 113 -8.55 -13.88 11.22
C PRO A 113 -8.16 -13.21 9.90
N LYS A 114 -8.91 -13.53 8.85
CA LYS A 114 -8.72 -12.91 7.53
C LYS A 114 -8.79 -11.39 7.64
N VAL A 115 -7.77 -10.72 7.13
CA VAL A 115 -7.69 -9.26 7.11
C VAL A 115 -8.83 -8.69 6.25
N ASP A 116 -9.58 -7.75 6.80
CA ASP A 116 -10.57 -6.96 6.06
C ASP A 116 -9.86 -5.87 5.24
N LEU A 117 -9.29 -6.29 4.11
CA LEU A 117 -8.53 -5.41 3.23
C LEU A 117 -9.37 -4.27 2.66
N GLU A 118 -10.65 -4.49 2.35
CA GLU A 118 -11.54 -3.45 1.84
C GLU A 118 -11.73 -2.32 2.86
N PHE A 119 -11.94 -2.68 4.13
CA PHE A 119 -12.04 -1.71 5.21
C PHE A 119 -10.75 -0.91 5.35
N TRP A 120 -9.60 -1.58 5.45
CA TRP A 120 -8.32 -0.89 5.70
C TRP A 120 -7.86 -0.07 4.50
N ALA A 121 -8.05 -0.56 3.27
CA ALA A 121 -7.77 0.18 2.06
C ALA A 121 -8.62 1.47 1.97
N ARG A 122 -9.90 1.40 2.37
CA ARG A 122 -10.75 2.60 2.45
C ARG A 122 -10.25 3.61 3.47
N LYS A 123 -9.76 3.15 4.64
CA LYS A 123 -9.18 4.06 5.65
C LYS A 123 -7.91 4.72 5.15
N ALA A 124 -7.03 3.96 4.51
CA ALA A 124 -5.81 4.49 3.92
C ALA A 124 -6.09 5.52 2.82
N TYR A 125 -7.07 5.24 1.96
CA TYR A 125 -7.52 6.16 0.92
C TYR A 125 -8.06 7.48 1.49
N VAL A 126 -8.90 7.42 2.53
CA VAL A 126 -9.41 8.64 3.19
C VAL A 126 -8.26 9.44 3.80
N ALA A 127 -7.35 8.79 4.53
CA ALA A 127 -6.20 9.46 5.14
C ALA A 127 -5.31 10.13 4.08
N ALA A 128 -5.04 9.45 2.96
CA ALA A 128 -4.23 10.01 1.88
C ALA A 128 -4.84 11.27 1.25
N ARG A 129 -6.17 11.35 1.14
CA ARG A 129 -6.87 12.53 0.64
C ARG A 129 -6.85 13.71 1.60
N GLU A 130 -6.60 13.48 2.89
CA GLU A 130 -6.44 14.56 3.88
C GLU A 130 -5.02 15.13 3.89
N LEU A 131 -4.03 14.36 3.45
CA LEU A 131 -2.62 14.79 3.34
C LEU A 131 -2.34 15.70 2.13
N GLU A 132 -3.29 15.82 1.21
CA GLU A 132 -3.23 16.78 0.09
C GLU A 132 -3.49 18.24 0.54
N ARG A 133 -3.99 18.45 1.77
CA ARG A 133 -4.37 19.77 2.28
C ARG A 133 -3.20 20.67 2.65
#